data_AF-A0A6J1R571-F1
#
_entry.id   AF-A0A6J1R571-F1
#
_cell.length_a   1.000
_cell.length_b   1.000
_cell.length_c   1.000
_cell.angle_alpha   90.00
_cell.angle_beta   90.00
_cell.angle_gamma   90.00
#
_symmetry.space_group_name_H-M   'P 1'
#
loop_
_entity.id
_entity.type
_entity.pdbx_description
1 polymer ?
#
loop_
_entity_poly.entity_id
_entity_poly.type
_entity_poly.pdbx_seq_one_letter_code
_entity_poly.pdbx_strand_id
1 'polypeptide(L)'
;MSLFAAYIYMSMSLYLIIPVSPQIMDIVMPLNDSRPRKFLLEVEYRVDREKYYYPILLHSYVAITAIISIMVCVDTTYIAYVQHGCSLFAAIGHRLEHISKGHIDETSHFAKERTRRYVEVEDICFKEKAIFQEFVTCLRKHQLAIQYVRLLESSFTVSTGIQLLCNVVGISLIGIQILLYRSIVPCTLTAGKIYVMSMANYSAVVQTAMSYFMTFSSLK
;
A
#
# COMPACT_ATOMS: atom_id res chain seq x y z
N MET A 1 1.58 -6.20 -11.00
CA MET A 1 1.58 -4.72 -11.00
C MET A 1 0.20 -4.14 -11.26
N SER A 2 -0.49 -4.58 -12.33
CA SER A 2 -1.83 -4.11 -12.69
C SER A 2 -2.88 -4.29 -11.59
N LEU A 3 -2.93 -5.46 -10.93
CA LEU A 3 -3.91 -5.72 -9.86
C LEU A 3 -3.72 -4.82 -8.64
N PHE A 4 -2.47 -4.56 -8.23
CA PHE A 4 -2.15 -3.66 -7.11
C PHE A 4 -2.57 -2.22 -7.43
N ALA A 5 -2.17 -1.69 -8.59
CA ALA A 5 -2.57 -0.34 -9.00
C ALA A 5 -4.09 -0.22 -9.12
N ALA A 6 -4.76 -1.20 -9.72
CA ALA A 6 -6.22 -1.22 -9.82
C ALA A 6 -6.90 -1.18 -8.45
N TYR A 7 -6.44 -1.99 -7.49
CA TYR A 7 -6.96 -1.97 -6.12
C TYR A 7 -6.83 -0.59 -5.45
N ILE A 8 -5.66 0.05 -5.58
CA ILE A 8 -5.42 1.38 -5.00
C ILE A 8 -6.31 2.44 -5.65
N TYR A 9 -6.46 2.45 -6.98
CA TYR A 9 -7.34 3.40 -7.66
C TYR A 9 -8.82 3.16 -7.39
N MET A 10 -9.25 1.91 -7.23
CA MET A 10 -10.63 1.58 -6.85
C MET A 10 -10.96 2.06 -5.44
N SER A 11 -10.07 1.85 -4.47
CA SER A 11 -10.27 2.33 -3.09
C SER A 11 -10.26 3.87 -3.01
N MET A 12 -9.38 4.52 -3.77
CA MET A 12 -9.34 5.97 -3.91
C MET A 12 -10.64 6.54 -4.50
N SER A 13 -11.19 5.90 -5.55
CA SER A 13 -12.45 6.32 -6.16
C SER A 13 -13.62 6.26 -5.17
N LEU A 14 -13.68 5.21 -4.34
CA LEU A 14 -14.69 5.09 -3.27
C LEU A 14 -14.57 6.22 -2.24
N TYR A 15 -13.34 6.58 -1.86
CA TYR A 15 -13.10 7.67 -0.92
C TYR A 15 -13.55 9.03 -1.49
N LEU A 16 -13.34 9.27 -2.78
CA LEU A 16 -13.75 10.51 -3.45
C LEU A 16 -15.28 10.72 -3.51
N ILE A 17 -16.08 9.66 -3.35
CA ILE A 17 -17.55 9.77 -3.36
C ILE A 17 -18.10 10.42 -2.08
N ILE A 18 -17.34 10.41 -0.97
CA ILE A 18 -17.77 10.94 0.34
C ILE A 18 -18.33 12.38 0.27
N PRO A 19 -17.62 13.39 -0.26
CA PRO A 19 -18.15 14.76 -0.39
C PRO A 19 -19.31 14.91 -1.39
N VAL A 20 -19.42 14.01 -2.37
CA VAL A 20 -20.51 14.00 -3.37
C VAL A 20 -21.79 13.40 -2.80
N SER A 21 -21.67 12.48 -1.83
CA SER A 21 -22.81 11.79 -1.19
C SER A 21 -23.93 12.71 -0.68
N PRO A 22 -23.68 13.84 0.03
CA PRO A 22 -24.77 14.74 0.44
C PRO A 22 -25.47 15.41 -0.76
N GLN A 23 -24.74 15.75 -1.83
CA GLN A 23 -25.31 16.42 -3.00
C GLN A 23 -26.24 15.49 -3.79
N ILE A 24 -25.85 14.21 -3.95
CA ILE A 24 -26.71 13.19 -4.57
C ILE A 24 -27.98 13.01 -3.73
N MET A 25 -27.83 12.98 -2.41
CA MET A 25 -28.96 12.76 -1.51
C MET A 25 -29.94 13.93 -1.46
N ASP A 26 -29.49 15.16 -1.72
CA ASP A 26 -30.37 16.31 -1.85
C ASP A 26 -31.20 16.27 -3.16
N ILE A 27 -30.71 15.61 -4.21
CA ILE A 27 -31.46 15.37 -5.45
C ILE A 27 -32.48 14.24 -5.27
N VAL A 28 -32.07 13.13 -4.64
CA VAL A 28 -32.92 11.94 -4.49
C VAL A 28 -34.00 12.11 -3.41
N MET A 29 -33.65 12.75 -2.29
CA MET A 29 -34.55 12.97 -1.16
C MET A 29 -34.29 14.35 -0.55
N PRO A 30 -34.91 15.41 -1.12
CA PRO A 30 -34.70 16.77 -0.66
C PRO A 30 -35.26 16.97 0.75
N LEU A 31 -34.45 17.54 1.65
CA LEU A 31 -34.91 18.05 2.93
C LEU A 31 -35.27 19.55 2.80
N ASN A 32 -36.07 20.06 3.74
CA ASN A 32 -36.42 21.48 3.80
C ASN A 32 -35.19 22.38 4.08
N ASP A 33 -34.14 21.80 4.66
CA ASP A 33 -32.83 22.43 4.88
C ASP A 33 -31.74 21.71 4.06
N SER A 34 -30.72 22.45 3.62
CA SER A 34 -29.57 21.90 2.89
C SER A 34 -28.66 21.08 3.82
N ARG A 35 -28.17 19.92 3.36
CA ARG A 35 -27.24 19.09 4.15
C ARG A 35 -25.88 19.79 4.31
N PRO A 36 -25.19 19.62 5.45
CA PRO A 36 -23.86 20.20 5.64
C PRO A 36 -22.87 19.60 4.64
N ARG A 37 -22.11 20.48 3.98
CA ARG A 37 -21.11 20.08 3.00
C ARG A 37 -19.93 19.40 3.70
N LYS A 38 -19.49 18.27 3.16
CA LYS A 38 -18.33 17.53 3.66
C LYS A 38 -17.09 17.87 2.84
N PHE A 39 -15.93 17.89 3.49
CA PHE A 39 -14.61 18.06 2.87
C PHE A 39 -13.84 16.73 2.91
N LEU A 40 -12.97 16.50 1.93
CA LEU A 40 -12.06 15.35 1.93
C LEU A 40 -10.92 15.53 2.93
N LEU A 41 -10.41 16.76 3.04
CA LEU A 41 -9.31 17.11 3.94
C LEU A 41 -9.72 18.29 4.80
N GLU A 42 -9.68 18.10 6.13
CA GLU A 42 -9.88 19.17 7.11
C GLU A 42 -8.58 19.96 7.30
N VAL A 43 -8.20 20.73 6.28
CA VAL A 43 -7.07 21.67 6.33
C VAL A 43 -7.55 23.11 6.44
N GLU A 44 -6.81 23.93 7.18
CA GLU A 44 -7.12 25.33 7.43
C GLU A 44 -6.63 26.20 6.26
N TYR A 45 -7.52 26.53 5.32
CA TYR A 45 -7.17 27.34 4.14
C TYR A 45 -7.10 28.85 4.41
N ARG A 46 -7.40 29.30 5.64
CA ARG A 46 -7.47 30.73 6.04
C ARG A 46 -8.35 31.60 5.11
N VAL A 47 -9.27 30.96 4.39
CA VAL A 47 -10.29 31.58 3.54
C VAL A 47 -11.66 31.01 3.92
N ASP A 48 -12.70 31.77 3.60
CA ASP A 48 -14.09 31.38 3.88
C ASP A 48 -14.46 30.07 3.15
N ARG A 49 -14.75 29.03 3.93
CA ARG A 49 -15.02 27.67 3.45
C ARG A 49 -16.34 27.56 2.69
N GLU A 50 -17.32 28.41 2.99
CA GLU A 50 -18.63 28.37 2.35
C GLU A 50 -18.56 28.99 0.96
N LYS A 51 -17.88 30.14 0.87
CA LYS A 51 -17.70 30.88 -0.39
C LYS A 51 -16.78 30.15 -1.37
N TYR A 52 -15.69 29.54 -0.89
CA TYR A 52 -14.67 28.90 -1.73
C TYR A 52 -14.76 27.36 -1.72
N TYR A 53 -15.92 26.80 -1.43
CA TYR A 53 -16.13 25.36 -1.32
C TYR A 53 -15.64 24.56 -2.55
N TYR A 54 -16.11 24.91 -3.76
CA TYR A 54 -15.79 24.16 -4.98
C TYR A 54 -14.31 24.24 -5.38
N PRO A 55 -13.65 25.41 -5.33
CA PRO A 55 -12.20 25.49 -5.52
C PRO A 55 -11.39 24.65 -4.52
N ILE A 56 -11.77 24.66 -3.24
CA ILE A 56 -11.12 23.85 -2.20
C ILE A 56 -11.31 22.35 -2.49
N LEU A 57 -12.53 21.95 -2.85
CA LEU A 57 -12.84 20.57 -3.19
C LEU A 57 -12.05 20.11 -4.42
N LEU A 58 -11.99 20.92 -5.49
CA LEU A 58 -11.21 20.63 -6.69
C LEU A 58 -9.72 20.48 -6.37
N HIS A 59 -9.15 21.42 -5.60
CA HIS A 59 -7.76 21.34 -5.17
C HIS A 59 -7.50 20.05 -4.38
N SER A 60 -8.41 19.67 -3.47
CA SER A 60 -8.29 18.43 -2.70
C SER A 60 -8.33 17.17 -3.57
N TYR A 61 -9.18 17.13 -4.60
CA TYR A 61 -9.20 16.01 -5.55
C TYR A 61 -7.89 15.90 -6.33
N VAL A 62 -7.38 17.01 -6.86
CA VAL A 62 -6.11 17.03 -7.59
C VAL A 62 -4.94 16.65 -6.69
N ALA A 63 -4.93 17.13 -5.44
CA ALA A 63 -3.90 16.77 -4.48
C ALA A 63 -3.93 15.26 -4.13
N ILE A 64 -5.10 14.71 -3.82
CA ILE A 64 -5.24 13.28 -3.46
C ILE A 64 -4.88 12.39 -4.66
N THR A 65 -5.38 12.70 -5.86
CA THR A 65 -5.03 11.96 -7.08
C THR A 65 -3.53 11.99 -7.33
N ALA A 66 -2.88 13.15 -7.21
CA ALA A 66 -1.44 13.28 -7.40
C ALA A 66 -0.65 12.48 -6.36
N ILE A 67 -0.99 12.57 -5.07
CA ILE A 67 -0.31 11.85 -3.99
C ILE A 67 -0.39 10.33 -4.21
N ILE A 68 -1.59 9.82 -4.50
CA ILE A 68 -1.80 8.39 -4.75
C ILE A 68 -1.04 7.93 -6.00
N SER A 69 -1.06 8.74 -7.07
CA SER A 69 -0.33 8.42 -8.31
C SER A 69 1.17 8.33 -8.07
N ILE A 70 1.75 9.27 -7.31
CA ILE A 70 3.18 9.26 -6.95
C ILE A 70 3.51 8.00 -6.14
N MET A 71 2.69 7.66 -5.14
CA MET A 71 2.90 6.46 -4.33
C MET A 71 2.89 5.19 -5.19
N VAL A 72 1.89 5.04 -6.06
CA VAL A 72 1.80 3.90 -6.99
C VAL A 72 3.01 3.87 -7.93
N CYS A 73 3.46 5.02 -8.45
CA CYS A 73 4.64 5.09 -9.31
C CYS A 73 5.92 4.63 -8.60
N VAL A 74 6.14 5.07 -7.34
CA VAL A 74 7.32 4.67 -6.57
C VAL A 74 7.31 3.16 -6.31
N ASP A 75 6.19 2.61 -5.84
CA ASP A 75 6.06 1.18 -5.54
C ASP A 75 6.21 0.31 -6.80
N THR A 76 5.58 0.70 -7.90
CA THR A 76 5.67 -0.05 -9.16
C THR A 76 7.08 -0.01 -9.75
N THR A 77 7.76 1.13 -9.66
CA THR A 77 9.14 1.27 -10.11
C THR A 77 10.09 0.38 -9.31
N TYR A 78 9.94 0.33 -7.97
CA TYR A 78 10.72 -0.58 -7.13
C TYR A 78 10.52 -2.05 -7.52
N ILE A 79 9.27 -2.49 -7.67
CA ILE A 79 8.96 -3.87 -8.09
C ILE A 79 9.53 -4.15 -9.49
N ALA A 80 9.51 -3.17 -10.40
CA ALA A 80 10.09 -3.31 -11.74
C ALA A 80 11.61 -3.51 -11.69
N TYR A 81 12.30 -2.76 -10.83
CA TYR A 81 13.74 -2.91 -10.62
C TYR A 81 14.12 -4.27 -10.02
N VAL A 82 13.33 -4.77 -9.07
CA VAL A 82 13.52 -6.12 -8.51
C VAL A 82 13.31 -7.17 -9.60
N GLN A 83 12.21 -7.08 -10.36
CA GLN A 83 11.91 -8.00 -11.46
C GLN A 83 13.00 -7.99 -12.54
N HIS A 84 13.51 -6.80 -12.88
CA HIS A 84 14.61 -6.65 -13.82
C HIS A 84 15.87 -7.37 -13.31
N GLY A 85 16.22 -7.21 -12.03
CA GLY A 85 17.30 -7.96 -11.39
C GLY A 85 17.11 -9.46 -11.48
N CYS A 86 15.93 -9.98 -11.11
CA CYS A 86 15.60 -11.41 -11.23
C CYS A 86 15.72 -11.92 -12.68
N SER A 87 15.24 -11.16 -13.65
CA SER A 87 15.33 -11.52 -15.06
C SER A 87 16.77 -11.58 -15.57
N LEU A 88 17.65 -10.69 -15.08
CA LEU A 88 19.07 -10.68 -15.41
C LEU A 88 19.76 -11.95 -14.90
N PHE A 89 19.47 -12.37 -13.65
CA PHE A 89 19.99 -13.64 -13.13
C PHE A 89 19.47 -14.85 -13.90
N ALA A 90 18.18 -14.88 -14.25
CA ALA A 90 17.60 -15.95 -15.06
C ALA A 90 18.26 -16.05 -16.44
N ALA A 91 18.47 -14.90 -17.11
CA ALA A 91 19.15 -14.86 -18.41
C ALA A 91 20.60 -15.33 -18.33
N ILE A 92 21.35 -14.86 -17.33
CA ILE A 92 22.73 -15.29 -17.08
C ILE A 92 22.78 -16.80 -16.79
N GLY A 93 21.89 -17.31 -15.95
CA GLY A 93 21.79 -18.74 -15.63
C GLY A 93 21.53 -19.59 -16.87
N HIS A 94 20.59 -19.20 -17.72
CA HIS A 94 20.31 -19.89 -18.97
C HIS A 94 21.53 -19.93 -19.90
N ARG A 95 22.26 -18.81 -20.05
CA ARG A 95 23.48 -18.78 -20.88
C ARG A 95 24.60 -19.65 -20.29
N LEU A 96 24.74 -19.65 -18.96
CA LEU A 96 25.72 -20.47 -18.26
C LEU A 96 25.44 -21.97 -18.45
N GLU A 97 24.18 -22.37 -18.35
CA GLU A 97 23.75 -23.76 -18.56
C GLU A 97 24.01 -24.21 -20.00
N HIS A 98 23.75 -23.33 -20.98
CA HIS A 98 24.03 -23.61 -22.39
C HIS A 98 25.54 -23.82 -22.65
N ILE A 99 26.40 -22.95 -22.11
CA ILE A 99 27.86 -23.08 -22.21
C ILE A 99 28.34 -24.38 -21.56
N SER A 100 27.81 -24.71 -20.37
CA SER A 100 28.14 -25.94 -19.64
C SER A 100 27.79 -27.20 -20.43
N LYS A 101 26.56 -27.27 -20.98
CA LYS A 101 26.10 -28.39 -21.80
C LYS A 101 26.91 -28.54 -23.08
N GLY A 102 27.20 -27.45 -23.79
CA GLY A 102 28.03 -27.48 -24.99
C GLY A 102 29.43 -28.02 -24.73
N HIS A 103 30.03 -27.66 -23.59
CA HIS A 103 31.35 -28.18 -23.20
C HIS A 103 31.32 -29.69 -22.86
N ILE A 104 30.29 -30.17 -22.16
CA ILE A 104 30.13 -31.60 -21.82
C ILE A 104 29.95 -32.44 -23.10
N ASP A 105 29.14 -31.97 -24.05
CA ASP A 105 28.87 -32.68 -25.30
C ASP A 105 30.12 -32.76 -26.18
N GLU A 106 30.87 -31.66 -26.33
CA GLU A 106 32.16 -31.65 -27.03
C GLU A 106 33.20 -32.56 -26.36
N THR A 107 33.31 -32.54 -25.03
CA THR A 107 34.22 -33.42 -24.30
C THR A 107 33.91 -34.90 -24.55
N SER A 108 32.63 -35.24 -24.68
CA SER A 108 32.19 -36.60 -25.00
C SER A 108 32.49 -37.01 -26.45
N HIS A 109 32.42 -36.06 -27.39
CA HIS A 109 32.77 -36.27 -28.81
C HIS A 109 34.29 -36.44 -28.99
N PHE A 110 35.11 -35.61 -28.33
CA PHE A 110 36.57 -35.72 -28.33
C PHE A 110 37.10 -37.05 -27.75
N ALA A 111 36.37 -37.66 -26.82
CA ALA A 111 36.68 -39.00 -26.32
C ALA A 111 36.47 -40.10 -27.40
N LYS A 112 35.56 -39.89 -28.36
CA LYS A 112 35.31 -40.77 -29.52
C LYS A 112 36.20 -40.48 -30.73
N GLU A 113 36.57 -39.22 -30.96
CA GLU A 113 37.27 -38.73 -32.16
C GLU A 113 38.79 -38.98 -32.16
N ARG A 114 39.39 -39.41 -31.03
CA ARG A 114 40.85 -39.60 -30.80
C ARG A 114 41.56 -40.57 -31.79
N THR A 115 40.84 -41.14 -32.75
CA THR A 115 41.36 -42.03 -33.80
C THR A 115 41.81 -41.29 -35.08
N ARG A 116 41.55 -39.98 -35.27
CA ARG A 116 41.95 -39.27 -36.50
C ARG A 116 42.49 -37.84 -36.26
N ARG A 117 43.76 -37.66 -36.67
CA ARG A 117 44.27 -36.52 -37.47
C ARG A 117 44.83 -35.27 -36.74
N TYR A 118 46.15 -35.15 -36.87
CA TYR A 118 47.09 -34.14 -36.38
C TYR A 118 46.93 -32.68 -36.91
N VAL A 119 45.86 -32.37 -37.65
CA VAL A 119 45.67 -31.06 -38.33
C VAL A 119 44.71 -30.12 -37.58
N GLU A 120 43.93 -30.63 -36.61
CA GLU A 120 42.87 -29.86 -35.91
C GLU A 120 43.33 -29.14 -34.62
N VAL A 121 44.58 -29.32 -34.18
CA VAL A 121 45.06 -28.89 -32.85
C VAL A 121 44.98 -27.36 -32.65
N GLU A 122 45.24 -26.58 -33.70
CA GLU A 122 45.25 -25.11 -33.62
C GLU A 122 43.82 -24.52 -33.57
N ASP A 123 42.88 -25.15 -34.30
CA ASP A 123 41.46 -24.76 -34.36
C ASP A 123 40.72 -25.12 -33.05
N ILE A 124 41.07 -26.25 -32.42
CA ILE A 124 40.55 -26.68 -31.12
C ILE A 124 40.98 -25.72 -30.01
N CYS A 125 42.27 -25.32 -30.00
CA CYS A 125 42.81 -24.35 -29.03
C CYS A 125 42.13 -22.97 -29.16
N PHE A 126 41.82 -22.55 -30.39
CA PHE A 126 41.09 -21.30 -30.63
C PHE A 126 39.65 -21.36 -30.10
N LYS A 127 38.94 -22.48 -30.34
CA LYS A 127 37.57 -22.70 -29.89
C LYS A 127 37.45 -22.79 -28.36
N GLU A 128 38.37 -23.49 -27.70
CA GLU A 128 38.42 -23.59 -26.23
C GLU A 128 38.65 -22.23 -25.56
N LYS A 129 39.55 -21.40 -26.14
CA LYS A 129 39.76 -20.01 -25.70
C LYS A 129 38.49 -19.17 -25.85
N ALA A 130 37.73 -19.32 -26.93
CA ALA A 130 36.48 -18.58 -27.14
C ALA A 130 35.41 -18.94 -26.09
N ILE A 131 35.24 -20.23 -25.78
CA ILE A 131 34.31 -20.71 -24.75
C ILE A 131 34.70 -20.18 -23.37
N PHE A 132 36.00 -20.23 -23.04
CA PHE A 132 36.49 -19.68 -21.77
C PHE A 132 36.24 -18.18 -21.66
N GLN A 133 36.44 -17.41 -22.73
CA GLN A 133 36.15 -15.98 -22.75
C GLN A 133 34.65 -15.69 -22.56
N GLU A 134 33.77 -16.50 -23.16
CA GLU A 134 32.33 -16.37 -22.98
C GLU A 134 31.90 -16.67 -21.53
N PHE A 135 32.48 -17.71 -20.92
CA PHE A 135 32.27 -18.04 -19.52
C PHE A 135 32.71 -16.90 -18.59
N VAL A 136 33.92 -16.36 -18.77
CA VAL A 136 34.43 -15.21 -18.00
C VAL A 136 33.51 -13.99 -18.17
N THR A 137 32.98 -13.76 -19.37
CA THR A 137 32.02 -12.68 -19.63
C THR A 137 30.72 -12.90 -18.86
N CYS A 138 30.23 -14.13 -18.80
CA CYS A 138 29.05 -14.50 -18.03
C CYS A 138 29.25 -14.24 -16.53
N LEU A 139 30.42 -14.63 -15.99
CA LEU A 139 30.79 -14.36 -14.59
C LEU A 139 30.87 -12.86 -14.29
N ARG A 140 31.48 -12.05 -15.18
CA ARG A 140 31.52 -10.59 -15.02
C ARG A 140 30.12 -9.98 -14.99
N LYS A 141 29.22 -10.41 -15.87
CA LYS A 141 27.82 -9.97 -15.88
C LYS A 141 27.08 -10.36 -14.60
N HIS A 142 27.34 -11.56 -14.08
CA HIS A 142 26.78 -12.02 -12.81
C HIS A 142 27.25 -11.14 -11.63
N GLN A 143 28.54 -10.80 -11.57
CA GLN A 143 29.06 -9.88 -10.57
C GLN A 143 28.42 -8.49 -10.66
N LEU A 144 28.24 -7.97 -11.88
CA LEU A 144 27.55 -6.70 -12.09
C LEU A 144 26.08 -6.76 -11.65
N ALA A 145 25.38 -7.87 -11.90
CA ALA A 145 24.01 -8.10 -11.44
C ALA A 145 23.92 -8.11 -9.90
N ILE A 146 24.89 -8.71 -9.21
CA ILE A 146 24.98 -8.67 -7.74
C ILE A 146 25.21 -7.23 -7.26
N GLN A 147 26.11 -6.48 -7.90
CA GLN A 147 26.34 -5.07 -7.55
C GLN A 147 25.07 -4.22 -7.72
N TYR A 148 24.32 -4.44 -8.81
CA TYR A 148 23.03 -3.80 -9.05
C TYR A 148 22.03 -4.09 -7.91
N VAL A 149 21.88 -5.35 -7.49
CA VAL A 149 20.97 -5.71 -6.39
C VAL A 149 21.39 -5.04 -5.08
N ARG A 150 22.68 -5.04 -4.75
CA ARG A 150 23.17 -4.38 -3.53
C ARG A 150 22.92 -2.87 -3.54
N LEU A 151 23.09 -2.24 -4.71
CA LEU A 151 22.78 -0.82 -4.88
C LEU A 151 21.27 -0.55 -4.71
N LEU A 152 20.44 -1.39 -5.32
CA LEU A 152 18.99 -1.30 -5.20
C LEU A 152 18.53 -1.48 -3.74
N GLU A 153 19.02 -2.53 -3.08
CA GLU A 153 18.73 -2.79 -1.67
C GLU A 153 19.12 -1.60 -0.79
N SER A 154 20.38 -1.17 -0.82
CA SER A 154 20.85 -0.04 0.00
C SER A 154 20.08 1.27 -0.24
N SER A 155 19.66 1.54 -1.49
CA SER A 155 18.87 2.73 -1.83
C SER A 155 17.47 2.69 -1.21
N PHE A 156 16.83 1.52 -1.21
CA PHE A 156 15.45 1.38 -0.74
C PHE A 156 15.34 0.97 0.73
N THR A 157 16.36 0.39 1.36
CA THR A 157 16.35 0.00 2.79
C THR A 157 16.08 1.19 3.70
N VAL A 158 16.79 2.31 3.49
CA VAL A 158 16.60 3.52 4.31
C VAL A 158 15.21 4.12 4.07
N SER A 159 14.80 4.24 2.81
CA SER A 159 13.51 4.81 2.43
C SER A 159 12.33 4.02 3.01
N THR A 160 12.38 2.68 2.89
CA THR A 160 11.34 1.80 3.44
C THR A 160 11.32 1.81 4.97
N GLY A 161 12.49 1.91 5.61
CA GLY A 161 12.59 2.11 7.06
C GLY A 161 11.88 3.39 7.53
N ILE A 162 12.14 4.51 6.85
CA ILE A 162 11.47 5.79 7.14
C ILE A 162 9.96 5.69 6.89
N GLN A 163 9.54 5.12 5.76
CA GLN A 163 8.13 4.95 5.42
C GLN A 163 7.37 4.12 6.47
N LEU A 164 7.96 3.03 6.96
CA LEU A 164 7.37 2.19 8.00
C LEU A 164 7.17 2.97 9.31
N LEU A 165 8.16 3.75 9.73
CA LEU A 165 8.06 4.59 10.93
C LEU A 165 6.95 5.63 10.79
N CYS A 166 6.89 6.34 9.65
CA CYS A 166 5.84 7.31 9.37
C CYS A 166 4.44 6.66 9.35
N ASN A 167 4.31 5.45 8.76
CA ASN A 167 3.05 4.72 8.72
C ASN A 167 2.56 4.31 10.13
N VAL A 168 3.46 3.82 11.00
CA VAL A 168 3.12 3.46 12.38
C VAL A 168 2.63 4.68 13.17
N VAL A 169 3.33 5.80 13.05
CA VAL A 169 2.93 7.06 13.70
C VAL A 169 1.58 7.54 13.14
N GLY A 170 1.41 7.55 11.82
CA GLY A 170 0.17 7.99 11.17
C GLY A 170 -1.05 7.17 11.60
N ILE A 171 -0.96 5.84 11.57
CA ILE A 171 -2.04 4.95 12.01
C ILE A 171 -2.35 5.17 13.50
N SER A 172 -1.33 5.38 14.33
CA SER A 172 -1.51 5.64 15.76
C SER A 172 -2.26 6.95 16.02
N LEU A 173 -1.90 8.03 15.32
CA LEU A 173 -2.58 9.32 15.43
C LEU A 173 -4.04 9.25 14.98
N ILE A 174 -4.31 8.59 13.85
CA ILE A 174 -5.68 8.34 13.36
C ILE A 174 -6.47 7.54 14.40
N GLY A 175 -5.87 6.50 14.98
CA GLY A 175 -6.50 5.70 16.04
C GLY A 175 -6.86 6.53 17.27
N ILE A 176 -5.95 7.39 17.74
CA ILE A 176 -6.20 8.31 18.85
C ILE A 176 -7.32 9.29 18.50
N GLN A 177 -7.32 9.89 17.30
CA GLN A 177 -8.39 10.79 16.86
C GLN A 177 -9.76 10.11 16.87
N ILE A 178 -9.85 8.88 16.38
CA ILE A 178 -11.10 8.10 16.40
C ILE A 178 -11.55 7.82 17.84
N LEU A 179 -10.62 7.44 18.74
CA LEU A 179 -10.92 7.20 20.14
C LEU A 179 -11.39 8.46 20.86
N LEU A 180 -10.72 9.60 20.63
CA LEU A 180 -11.12 10.89 21.20
C LEU A 180 -12.49 11.32 20.68
N TYR A 181 -12.74 11.21 19.38
CA TYR A 181 -14.05 11.49 18.79
C TYR A 181 -15.16 10.63 19.41
N ARG A 182 -14.90 9.32 19.59
CA ARG A 182 -15.80 8.39 20.27
C ARG A 182 -15.97 8.68 21.77
N SER A 183 -14.96 9.25 22.43
CA SER A 183 -15.01 9.60 23.85
C SER A 183 -15.76 10.90 24.13
N ILE A 184 -15.78 11.83 23.17
CA ILE A 184 -16.54 13.09 23.27
C ILE A 184 -18.05 12.82 23.11
N VAL A 185 -18.43 11.83 22.31
CA VAL A 185 -19.79 11.29 22.35
C VAL A 185 -19.89 10.43 23.61
N PRO A 186 -20.62 10.85 24.67
CA PRO A 186 -20.65 10.09 25.90
C PRO A 186 -21.10 8.66 25.59
N CYS A 187 -20.31 7.66 26.01
CA CYS A 187 -20.71 6.26 26.00
C CYS A 187 -21.97 6.11 26.86
N THR A 188 -23.13 6.32 26.23
CA THR A 188 -24.44 6.29 26.87
C THR A 188 -24.92 4.86 26.81
N LEU A 189 -24.74 4.15 27.93
CA LEU A 189 -25.33 2.83 28.09
C LEU A 189 -26.85 3.03 28.09
N THR A 190 -27.52 2.61 27.02
CA THR A 190 -28.96 2.83 26.84
C THR A 190 -29.67 1.48 26.97
N ALA A 191 -30.57 1.32 27.94
CA ALA A 191 -31.39 0.12 28.06
C ALA A 191 -32.37 0.08 26.87
N GLY A 192 -32.17 -0.88 25.97
CA GLY A 192 -33.06 -1.11 24.81
C GLY A 192 -33.22 0.07 23.84
N LYS A 193 -32.26 1.02 23.79
CA LYS A 193 -32.37 2.32 23.07
C LYS A 193 -33.44 3.29 23.60
N ILE A 194 -34.14 2.97 24.68
CA ILE A 194 -35.29 3.74 25.17
C ILE A 194 -34.90 4.58 26.41
N TYR A 195 -33.94 4.11 27.21
CA TYR A 195 -33.60 4.77 28.47
C TYR A 195 -32.09 4.90 28.68
N VAL A 196 -31.59 6.13 28.81
CA VAL A 196 -30.17 6.39 29.14
C VAL A 196 -29.94 6.03 30.60
N MET A 197 -29.04 5.07 30.85
CA MET A 197 -28.67 4.66 32.19
C MET A 197 -27.61 5.62 32.75
N SER A 198 -28.07 6.70 33.39
CA SER A 198 -27.24 7.67 34.10
C SER A 198 -27.56 7.66 35.60
N MET A 199 -26.61 8.11 36.43
CA MET A 199 -26.84 8.20 37.88
C MET A 199 -27.95 9.20 38.24
N ALA A 200 -28.13 10.24 37.43
CA ALA A 200 -29.24 11.18 37.54
C ALA A 200 -30.59 10.49 37.31
N ASN A 201 -30.69 9.65 36.27
CA ASN A 201 -31.90 8.87 35.97
C ASN A 201 -32.18 7.81 37.04
N TYR A 202 -31.15 7.21 37.64
CA TYR A 202 -31.30 6.30 38.78
C TYR A 202 -31.86 7.02 40.01
N SER A 203 -31.30 8.18 40.36
CA SER A 203 -31.80 9.01 41.46
C SER A 203 -33.25 9.43 41.24
N ALA A 204 -33.63 9.79 40.01
CA ALA A 204 -35.00 10.15 39.69
C ALA A 204 -35.97 8.98 39.89
N VAL A 205 -35.60 7.76 39.45
CA VAL A 205 -36.42 6.56 39.66
C VAL A 205 -36.58 6.25 41.15
N VAL A 206 -35.49 6.32 41.93
CA VAL A 206 -35.50 6.07 43.37
C VAL A 206 -36.36 7.12 44.10
N GLN A 207 -36.23 8.40 43.77
CA GLN A 207 -37.07 9.47 44.32
C GLN A 207 -38.55 9.24 44.00
N THR A 208 -38.87 8.91 42.75
CA THR A 208 -40.24 8.66 42.32
C THR A 208 -40.84 7.46 43.07
N ALA A 209 -40.07 6.37 43.24
CA ALA A 209 -40.49 5.21 44.02
C ALA A 209 -40.73 5.54 45.50
N MET A 210 -39.85 6.35 46.12
CA MET A 210 -40.03 6.83 47.50
C MET A 210 -41.28 7.71 47.63
N SER A 211 -41.53 8.61 46.67
CA SER A 211 -42.75 9.43 46.64
C SER A 211 -44.01 8.56 46.57
N TYR A 212 -44.03 7.56 45.68
CA TYR A 212 -45.16 6.61 45.59
C TYR A 212 -45.35 5.84 46.90
N PHE A 213 -44.27 5.33 47.49
CA PHE A 213 -44.34 4.62 48.77
C PHE A 213 -44.92 5.50 49.89
N MET A 214 -44.44 6.74 50.02
CA MET A 214 -44.94 7.70 51.03
C MET A 214 -46.41 8.04 50.80
N THR A 215 -46.84 8.26 49.55
CA THR A 215 -48.27 8.49 49.26
C THR A 215 -49.13 7.31 49.63
N PHE A 216 -48.68 6.08 49.35
CA PHE A 216 -49.41 4.87 49.71
C PHE A 216 -49.45 4.67 51.24
N SER A 217 -48.37 4.97 51.95
CA SER A 217 -48.34 4.95 53.42
C SER A 217 -49.26 6.01 54.06
N SER A 218 -49.55 7.11 53.36
CA SER A 218 -50.45 8.16 53.85
C SER A 218 -51.96 7.86 53.65
N LEU A 219 -52.28 6.87 52.82
CA LEU A 219 -53.65 6.43 52.54
C LEU A 219 -54.13 5.32 53.49
N LYS A 220 -53.35 5.02 54.52
CA LYS A 220 -53.63 4.04 55.56
C LYS A 220 -53.77 4.73 56.91
#